data_AF-A0A444IXZ5-F1
#
_entry.id   AF-A0A444IXZ5-F1
#
_cell.length_a   1.000
_cell.length_b   1.000
_cell.length_c   1.000
_cell.angle_alpha   90.00
_cell.angle_beta   90.00
_cell.angle_gamma   90.00
#
_symmetry.space_group_name_H-M   'P 1'
#
loop_
_entity.id
_entity.type
_entity.pdbx_description
1 polymer ?
#
loop_
_entity_poly.entity_id
_entity_poly.type
_entity_poly.pdbx_seq_one_letter_code
_entity_poly.pdbx_strand_id
1 'polypeptide(L)'
;MNWHNDEDIMRKKVPFYKMKWYIGTKIQRDLIIYIICLSISSQMIVISNDFIKDNLIIEPYAQYLRIIIQIIFFGCIVYGFWLSNRIAGPLFRLKKHLDEVAEGKVDCKIQFRQHDYGSEVAESFNVVVEKRFIES
;
A
#
# COMPACT_ATOMS: atom_id res chain seq x y z
N MET A 1 -24.26 23.27 34.21
CA MET A 1 -24.08 22.68 32.86
C MET A 1 -23.07 23.55 32.15
N ASN A 2 -21.80 23.11 32.15
CA ASN A 2 -20.63 23.96 31.88
C ASN A 2 -20.14 23.74 30.44
N TRP A 3 -20.80 24.41 29.49
CA TRP A 3 -20.58 24.29 28.04
C TRP A 3 -19.17 24.65 27.55
N HIS A 4 -18.32 25.21 28.42
CA HIS A 4 -16.95 25.61 28.08
C HIS A 4 -15.94 24.45 28.13
N ASN A 5 -16.22 23.38 28.88
CA ASN A 5 -15.32 22.22 28.97
C ASN A 5 -15.45 21.26 27.78
N ASP A 6 -16.61 21.22 27.12
CA ASP A 6 -16.88 20.26 26.03
C ASP A 6 -16.19 20.67 24.72
N GLU A 7 -15.99 21.97 24.48
CA GLU A 7 -15.24 22.46 23.31
C GLU A 7 -13.73 22.16 23.40
N ASP A 8 -13.15 22.16 24.61
CA ASP A 8 -11.73 21.88 24.84
C ASP A 8 -11.39 20.39 24.67
N ILE A 9 -12.33 19.49 24.97
CA ILE A 9 -12.17 18.04 24.73
C ILE A 9 -12.15 17.75 23.22
N MET A 10 -12.92 18.50 22.42
CA MET A 10 -12.97 18.38 20.96
C MET A 10 -11.76 19.01 20.24
N ARG A 11 -10.96 19.85 20.92
CA ARG A 11 -9.79 20.54 20.37
C ARG A 11 -8.43 19.93 20.76
N LYS A 12 -8.38 18.69 21.27
CA LYS A 12 -7.09 17.96 21.33
C LYS A 12 -6.64 17.60 19.91
N LYS A 13 -6.01 18.57 19.23
CA LYS A 13 -5.26 18.35 17.99
C LYS A 13 -4.24 17.26 18.27
N VAL A 14 -4.45 16.09 17.67
CA VAL A 14 -3.49 14.99 17.71
C VAL A 14 -2.15 15.55 17.24
N PRO A 15 -1.08 15.52 18.07
CA PRO A 15 0.17 16.17 17.69
C PRO A 15 0.71 15.49 16.43
N PHE A 16 1.29 16.29 15.53
CA PHE A 16 1.64 15.86 14.17
C PHE A 16 2.52 14.59 14.12
N TYR A 17 3.36 14.35 15.14
CA TYR A 17 4.19 13.15 15.24
C TYR A 17 3.39 11.87 15.59
N LYS A 18 2.17 11.99 16.14
CA LYS A 18 1.24 10.89 16.39
C LYS A 18 0.28 10.64 15.23
N MET A 19 0.23 11.55 14.24
CA MET A 19 -0.42 11.25 12.97
C MET A 19 0.44 10.23 12.24
N LYS A 20 0.12 8.94 12.42
CA LYS A 20 0.52 7.89 11.47
C LYS A 20 0.07 8.39 10.09
N TRP A 21 1.01 8.84 9.28
CA TRP A 21 0.74 9.48 7.99
C TRP A 21 -0.02 8.57 7.01
N TYR A 22 0.00 7.26 7.23
CA TYR A 22 -0.71 6.28 6.41
C TYR A 22 -1.35 5.19 7.27
N ILE A 23 -2.60 4.87 6.93
CA ILE A 23 -3.22 3.59 7.25
C ILE A 23 -2.35 2.48 6.63
N GLY A 24 -1.81 1.58 7.45
CA GLY A 24 -1.03 0.43 6.99
C GLY A 24 0.45 0.71 6.66
N THR A 25 1.28 0.90 7.69
CA THR A 25 2.74 1.10 7.60
C THR A 25 3.48 0.03 6.78
N LYS A 26 2.92 -1.20 6.73
CA LYS A 26 3.43 -2.30 5.91
C LYS A 26 3.29 -2.02 4.41
N ILE A 27 2.13 -1.52 3.95
CA ILE A 27 1.90 -1.15 2.53
C ILE A 27 2.89 -0.10 2.10
N GLN A 28 2.98 0.96 2.89
CA GLN A 28 3.79 2.12 2.55
C GLN A 28 5.27 1.74 2.44
N ARG A 29 5.79 0.95 3.39
CA ARG A 29 7.16 0.46 3.35
C ARG A 29 7.42 -0.37 2.10
N ASP A 30 6.53 -1.31 1.78
CA ASP A 30 6.73 -2.23 0.66
C ASP A 30 6.60 -1.47 -0.70
N LEU A 31 5.72 -0.47 -0.80
CA LEU A 31 5.63 0.43 -1.96
C LEU A 31 6.88 1.30 -2.12
N ILE A 32 7.41 1.85 -1.03
CA ILE A 32 8.62 2.68 -1.09
C ILE A 32 9.81 1.83 -1.54
N ILE A 33 9.97 0.63 -0.99
CA ILE A 33 11.03 -0.31 -1.41
C ILE A 33 10.88 -0.63 -2.90
N TYR A 34 9.66 -0.92 -3.35
CA TYR A 34 9.37 -1.19 -4.76
C TYR A 34 9.75 -0.02 -5.68
N ILE A 35 9.35 1.22 -5.34
CA ILE A 35 9.65 2.42 -6.14
C ILE A 35 11.16 2.67 -6.23
N ILE A 36 11.88 2.52 -5.11
CA ILE A 36 13.34 2.66 -5.08
C ILE A 36 13.98 1.59 -5.96
N CYS A 37 13.54 0.34 -5.86
CA CYS A 37 14.05 -0.76 -6.68
C CYS A 37 13.80 -0.54 -8.18
N LEU A 38 12.61 -0.05 -8.54
CA LEU A 38 12.25 0.28 -9.93
C LEU A 38 13.11 1.43 -10.47
N SER A 39 13.39 2.44 -9.64
CA SER A 39 14.23 3.58 -10.02
C SER A 39 15.68 3.17 -10.25
N ILE A 40 16.23 2.33 -9.35
CA ILE A 40 17.60 1.81 -9.47
C ILE A 40 17.72 0.93 -10.72
N SER A 41 16.78 0.01 -10.94
CA SER A 41 16.81 -0.84 -12.14
C SER A 41 16.69 -0.04 -13.43
N SER A 42 15.86 1.02 -13.45
CA SER A 42 15.80 1.96 -14.57
C SER A 42 17.14 2.66 -14.82
N GLN A 43 17.82 3.14 -13.77
CA GLN A 43 19.13 3.77 -13.90
C GLN A 43 20.21 2.80 -14.39
N MET A 44 20.18 1.54 -13.93
CA MET A 44 21.10 0.49 -14.38
C MET A 44 20.97 0.20 -15.88
N ILE A 45 19.75 0.27 -16.44
CA ILE A 45 19.56 0.14 -17.89
C ILE A 45 20.24 1.28 -18.65
N VAL A 46 20.09 2.52 -18.17
CA VAL A 46 20.70 3.70 -18.82
C VAL A 46 22.22 3.61 -18.76
N ILE A 47 22.77 3.33 -17.57
CA ILE A 47 24.20 3.16 -17.36
C ILE A 47 24.74 2.06 -18.29
N SER A 48 24.07 0.91 -18.37
CA SER A 48 24.47 -0.18 -19.27
C SER A 48 24.52 0.25 -20.74
N ASN A 49 23.64 1.14 -21.19
CA ASN A 49 23.65 1.63 -22.57
C ASN A 49 24.81 2.59 -22.83
N ASP A 50 25.15 3.44 -21.85
CA ASP A 50 26.29 4.36 -21.96
C ASP A 50 27.62 3.57 -22.05
N PHE A 51 27.78 2.52 -21.24
CA PHE A 51 28.96 1.64 -21.30
C PHE A 51 29.12 0.92 -22.67
N ILE A 52 28.01 0.52 -23.30
CA ILE A 52 28.03 -0.08 -24.65
C ILE A 52 28.46 0.97 -25.67
N LYS A 53 27.87 2.17 -25.62
CA LYS A 53 28.12 3.25 -26.57
C LYS A 53 29.57 3.71 -26.56
N ASP A 54 30.19 3.76 -25.38
CA ASP A 54 31.58 4.18 -25.22
C ASP A 54 32.59 3.07 -25.57
N ASN A 55 32.13 1.91 -26.09
CA ASN A 55 32.95 0.74 -26.45
C ASN A 55 33.87 0.27 -25.31
N LEU A 56 33.47 0.49 -24.05
CA LEU A 56 34.25 0.12 -22.88
C LEU A 56 34.26 -1.40 -22.62
N ILE A 57 33.34 -2.15 -23.25
CA ILE A 57 33.15 -3.59 -23.09
C ILE A 57 33.07 -4.25 -24.47
N ILE A 58 33.58 -5.47 -24.59
CA ILE A 58 33.48 -6.29 -25.80
C ILE A 58 31.98 -6.58 -26.09
N GLU A 59 31.52 -6.12 -27.26
CA GLU A 59 30.15 -6.20 -27.81
C GLU A 59 29.28 -7.39 -27.31
N PRO A 60 29.67 -8.67 -27.47
CA PRO A 60 28.85 -9.80 -27.06
C PRO A 60 28.54 -9.82 -25.55
N TYR A 61 29.50 -9.50 -24.68
CA TYR A 61 29.29 -9.52 -23.23
C TYR A 61 28.34 -8.41 -22.77
N ALA A 62 28.41 -7.25 -23.43
CA ALA A 62 27.56 -6.12 -23.10
C ALA A 62 26.09 -6.37 -23.49
N GLN A 63 25.85 -7.12 -24.58
CA GLN A 63 24.51 -7.55 -24.98
C GLN A 63 23.87 -8.50 -23.96
N TYR A 64 24.62 -9.48 -23.44
CA TYR A 64 24.11 -10.38 -22.39
C TYR A 64 23.74 -9.62 -21.11
N LEU A 65 24.59 -8.70 -20.67
CA LEU A 65 24.35 -7.88 -19.48
C LEU A 65 23.09 -7.02 -19.63
N ARG A 66 22.88 -6.42 -20.80
CA ARG A 66 21.68 -5.62 -21.11
C ARG A 66 20.40 -6.45 -21.01
N ILE A 67 20.38 -7.64 -21.60
CA ILE A 67 19.20 -8.53 -21.57
C ILE A 67 18.87 -8.94 -20.13
N ILE A 68 19.87 -9.28 -19.32
CA ILE A 68 19.67 -9.66 -17.92
C ILE A 68 19.03 -8.52 -17.13
N ILE A 69 19.52 -7.29 -17.28
CA ILE A 69 18.94 -6.12 -16.58
C ILE A 69 17.50 -5.86 -17.03
N GLN A 70 17.20 -6.00 -18.32
CA GLN A 70 15.83 -5.86 -18.84
C GLN A 70 14.87 -6.91 -18.28
N ILE A 71 15.32 -8.16 -18.12
CA ILE A 71 14.52 -9.22 -17.49
C ILE A 71 14.23 -8.85 -16.03
N ILE A 72 15.23 -8.37 -15.28
CA ILE A 72 15.05 -7.95 -13.89
C ILE A 72 14.03 -6.81 -13.80
N PHE A 73 14.15 -5.79 -14.66
CA PHE A 73 13.23 -4.66 -14.71
C PHE A 73 11.79 -5.10 -15.01
N PHE A 74 11.61 -6.00 -15.99
CA PHE A 74 10.29 -6.55 -16.29
C PHE A 74 9.71 -7.35 -15.10
N GLY A 75 10.57 -8.12 -14.41
CA GLY A 75 10.21 -8.81 -13.18
C GLY A 75 9.71 -7.86 -12.08
N CYS A 76 10.36 -6.69 -11.91
CA CYS A 76 9.89 -5.65 -11.01
C CYS A 76 8.49 -5.15 -11.40
N ILE A 77 8.23 -4.88 -12.68
CA ILE A 77 6.89 -4.44 -13.13
C ILE A 77 5.82 -5.47 -12.78
N VAL A 78 6.07 -6.75 -13.06
CA VAL A 78 5.13 -7.85 -12.73
C VAL A 78 4.88 -7.92 -11.22
N TYR A 79 5.93 -7.75 -10.41
CA TYR A 79 5.79 -7.67 -8.96
C TYR A 79 4.93 -6.46 -8.52
N GLY A 80 5.07 -5.32 -9.20
CA GLY A 80 4.25 -4.13 -8.96
C GLY A 80 2.75 -4.39 -9.19
N PHE A 81 2.38 -5.12 -10.24
CA PHE A 81 0.98 -5.53 -10.46
C PHE A 81 0.46 -6.43 -9.35
N TRP A 82 1.28 -7.37 -8.89
CA TRP A 82 0.92 -8.24 -7.78
C TRP A 82 0.71 -7.46 -6.47
N LEU A 83 1.57 -6.48 -6.20
CA LEU A 83 1.44 -5.57 -5.06
C LEU A 83 0.15 -4.74 -5.15
N SER A 84 -0.17 -4.21 -6.34
CA SER A 84 -1.40 -3.46 -6.60
C SER A 84 -2.66 -4.30 -6.31
N ASN A 85 -2.69 -5.55 -6.78
CA ASN A 85 -3.82 -6.46 -6.54
C ASN A 85 -4.05 -6.74 -5.04
N ARG A 86 -2.97 -6.84 -4.26
CA ARG A 86 -3.05 -7.01 -2.79
C ARG A 86 -3.59 -5.80 -2.04
N ILE A 87 -3.61 -4.62 -2.67
CA ILE A 87 -4.16 -3.38 -2.08
C ILE A 87 -5.59 -3.16 -2.57
N ALA A 88 -5.84 -3.31 -3.89
CA ALA A 88 -7.13 -3.04 -4.50
C ALA A 88 -8.23 -4.01 -4.02
N GLY A 89 -7.91 -5.30 -3.86
CA GLY A 89 -8.87 -6.32 -3.42
C GLY A 89 -9.50 -6.02 -2.05
N PRO A 90 -8.70 -5.81 -0.99
CA PRO A 90 -9.20 -5.45 0.35
C PRO A 90 -9.99 -4.15 0.35
N LEU A 91 -9.53 -3.13 -0.39
CA LEU A 91 -10.18 -1.83 -0.45
C LEU A 91 -11.56 -1.92 -1.10
N PHE A 92 -11.68 -2.73 -2.15
CA PHE A 92 -12.96 -3.00 -2.80
C PHE A 92 -13.95 -3.72 -1.86
N ARG A 93 -13.47 -4.74 -1.13
CA ARG A 93 -14.29 -5.46 -0.14
C ARG A 93 -14.74 -4.55 0.99
N LEU A 94 -13.86 -3.67 1.47
CA LEU A 94 -14.18 -2.69 2.49
C LEU A 94 -15.28 -1.75 2.03
N LYS A 95 -15.15 -1.18 0.82
CA LYS A 95 -16.17 -0.32 0.23
C LYS A 95 -17.52 -1.03 0.13
N LYS A 96 -17.54 -2.25 -0.42
CA LYS A 96 -18.77 -3.03 -0.57
C LYS A 96 -19.48 -3.24 0.77
N HIS A 97 -18.74 -3.59 1.82
CA HIS A 97 -19.33 -3.79 3.15
C HIS A 97 -19.77 -2.48 3.83
N LEU A 98 -19.07 -1.37 3.58
CA LEU A 98 -19.54 -0.06 4.03
C LEU A 98 -20.89 0.30 3.40
N ASP A 99 -21.05 0.03 2.10
CA ASP A 99 -22.31 0.26 1.38
C ASP A 99 -23.43 -0.65 1.92
N GLU A 100 -23.14 -1.94 2.19
CA GLU A 100 -24.11 -2.88 2.79
C GLU A 100 -24.55 -2.46 4.20
N VAL A 101 -23.64 -1.99 5.05
CA VAL A 101 -23.97 -1.46 6.37
C VAL A 101 -24.79 -0.18 6.27
N ALA A 102 -24.51 0.69 5.29
CA ALA A 102 -25.30 1.88 5.04
C ALA A 102 -26.75 1.55 4.60
N GLU A 103 -26.95 0.42 3.92
CA GLU A 103 -28.27 -0.11 3.54
C GLU A 103 -28.99 -0.86 4.69
N GLY A 104 -28.39 -0.94 5.88
CA GLY A 104 -28.98 -1.63 7.03
C GLY A 104 -28.79 -3.14 7.05
N LYS A 105 -27.88 -3.69 6.23
CA LYS A 105 -27.51 -5.12 6.28
C LYS A 105 -26.41 -5.31 7.33
N VAL A 106 -26.70 -6.10 8.37
CA VAL A 106 -25.97 -6.08 9.65
C VAL A 106 -24.92 -7.19 9.81
N ASP A 107 -24.96 -8.23 8.97
CA ASP A 107 -24.37 -9.52 9.34
C ASP A 107 -22.96 -9.79 8.77
N CYS A 108 -22.20 -8.76 8.37
CA CYS A 108 -20.97 -8.96 7.62
C CYS A 108 -19.73 -8.49 8.38
N LYS A 109 -19.13 -9.39 9.16
CA LYS A 109 -17.72 -9.25 9.59
C LYS A 109 -16.83 -9.26 8.36
N ILE A 110 -16.00 -8.23 8.22
CA ILE A 110 -15.00 -8.16 7.16
C ILE A 110 -13.79 -9.00 7.55
N GLN A 111 -13.40 -9.94 6.68
CA GLN A 111 -12.10 -10.60 6.76
C GLN A 111 -11.32 -10.39 5.46
N PHE A 112 -10.12 -9.82 5.60
CA PHE A 112 -9.11 -9.79 4.53
C PHE A 112 -8.25 -11.06 4.59
N ARG A 113 -7.59 -11.41 3.48
CA ARG A 113 -6.70 -12.58 3.47
C ARG A 113 -5.46 -12.29 4.34
N GLN A 114 -4.84 -13.32 4.89
CA GLN A 114 -3.69 -13.20 5.79
C GLN A 114 -2.51 -12.38 5.24
N HIS A 115 -2.36 -12.36 3.91
CA HIS A 115 -1.29 -11.63 3.22
C HIS A 115 -1.75 -10.36 2.51
N ASP A 116 -3.04 -10.04 2.62
CA ASP A 116 -3.58 -8.79 2.12
C ASP A 116 -3.22 -7.68 3.12
N TYR A 117 -3.04 -6.48 2.61
CA TYR A 117 -2.80 -5.36 3.49
C TYR A 117 -4.10 -4.81 4.07
N GLY A 118 -3.99 -4.15 5.24
CA GLY A 118 -5.13 -3.48 5.86
C GLY A 118 -5.95 -4.34 6.81
N SER A 119 -5.46 -5.50 7.26
CA SER A 119 -6.14 -6.33 8.26
C SER A 119 -6.50 -5.55 9.53
N GLU A 120 -5.65 -4.60 9.93
CA GLU A 120 -5.90 -3.65 11.03
C GLU A 120 -7.16 -2.79 10.80
N VAL A 121 -7.45 -2.45 9.53
CA VAL A 121 -8.64 -1.67 9.13
C VAL A 121 -9.89 -2.54 9.19
N ALA A 122 -9.80 -3.80 8.75
CA ALA A 122 -10.92 -4.74 8.87
C ALA A 122 -11.26 -5.01 10.34
N GLU A 123 -10.25 -5.19 11.19
CA GLU A 123 -10.44 -5.37 12.64
C GLU A 123 -11.09 -4.13 13.27
N SER A 124 -10.58 -2.94 12.98
CA SER A 124 -11.17 -1.67 13.46
C SER A 124 -12.62 -1.50 13.00
N PHE A 125 -12.93 -1.86 11.76
CA PHE A 125 -14.28 -1.82 11.22
C PHE A 125 -15.22 -2.79 11.95
N ASN A 126 -14.79 -4.03 12.15
CA ASN A 126 -15.58 -5.05 12.83
C ASN A 126 -15.93 -4.64 14.27
N VAL A 127 -14.99 -4.00 14.99
CA VAL A 127 -15.25 -3.48 16.33
C VAL A 127 -16.33 -2.39 16.33
N VAL A 128 -16.34 -1.51 15.34
CA VAL A 128 -17.34 -0.43 15.22
C VAL A 128 -18.72 -1.01 14.94
N VAL A 129 -18.81 -1.94 13.98
CA VAL A 129 -20.05 -2.68 13.67
C VAL A 129 -20.55 -3.35 14.94
N GLU A 130 -19.74 -4.19 15.59
CA GLU A 130 -20.12 -4.93 16.79
C GLU A 130 -20.65 -4.02 17.92
N LYS A 131 -19.98 -2.91 18.22
CA LYS A 131 -20.45 -1.97 19.25
C LYS A 131 -21.77 -1.30 18.90
N ARG A 132 -21.94 -0.88 17.64
CA ARG A 132 -23.15 -0.17 17.20
C ARG A 132 -24.40 -1.05 17.22
N PHE A 133 -24.24 -2.37 17.11
CA PHE A 133 -25.33 -3.33 17.15
C PHE A 133 -25.59 -3.93 18.55
N ILE A 134 -24.68 -3.76 19.52
CA ILE A 134 -24.92 -4.15 20.92
C ILE A 134 -25.72 -3.07 21.68
N GLU A 135 -25.64 -1.80 21.24
CA GLU A 135 -26.36 -0.66 21.86
C GLU A 135 -27.74 -0.35 21.24
N SER A 136 -28.15 -1.09 20.20
CA SER A 136 -29.48 -0.99 19.54
C SER A 136 -30.41 -2.12 19.95
#